data_AF-A0A353BHA0-F1
#
_entry.id   AF-A0A353BHA0-F1
#
_cell.length_a   1.000
_cell.length_b   1.000
_cell.length_c   1.000
_cell.angle_alpha   90.00
_cell.angle_beta   90.00
_cell.angle_gamma   90.00
#
_symmetry.space_group_name_H-M   'P 1'
#
loop_
_entity.id
_entity.type
_entity.pdbx_description
1 polymer ?
#
loop_
_entity_poly.entity_id
_entity_poly.type
_entity_poly.pdbx_seq_one_letter_code
_entity_poly.pdbx_strand_id
1 'polypeptide(L)'
;MFSAAMAATTAVAAFEENQTDARSFAMGGAWAALGGGSSPDPANPAALAGSDGWGASAGFALPFGMRDLAAVSSACRARQGRFGLGLGLNTTGTALYRESSLRASAAWRMHDRFSAGISAGGCHLAIQDYGSAVAAGLDLGIQGRPLPQLALGIAARNVNRPRMGDPRQELAQELAAGLAYSPEERATAAIHLQAQRDWPVQLRVGQEFRIWKGITVRAGYSNRPASVSGGFGLQLGGHSFGYAVRSHPELGLSHCLTLYFAAGGPAAGAPDPAEGEAPAPRRIVLNAAPVSELMLLPGVARRQAEAIAACRDSLGGLTYLDELLSVKGITRRTLERMARFVDLGFDPGAPPGGFPVDINTASVGELSGLPGIGPRAAADIAAYRDENGPFKGVEELMNVRGIGRKTFERIRELVTVGAAEAE
;
A
#
# COMPACT_ATOMS: atom_id res chain seq x y z
N MET A 1 42.59 -22.14 30.90
CA MET A 1 41.60 -23.13 30.43
C MET A 1 40.23 -22.92 31.11
N PHE A 2 39.80 -21.66 31.23
CA PHE A 2 38.47 -21.24 31.69
C PHE A 2 38.16 -19.92 30.96
N SER A 3 36.93 -19.74 30.49
CA SER A 3 36.40 -18.50 29.88
C SER A 3 36.85 -18.10 28.47
N ALA A 4 36.72 -19.02 27.50
CA ALA A 4 36.51 -18.65 26.08
C ALA A 4 35.29 -19.35 25.45
N ALA A 5 34.72 -20.36 26.14
CA ALA A 5 33.62 -21.18 25.63
C ALA A 5 32.21 -20.59 25.86
N MET A 6 32.08 -19.52 26.64
CA MET A 6 30.78 -18.90 26.98
C MET A 6 30.44 -17.65 26.14
N ALA A 7 31.39 -17.15 25.33
CA ALA A 7 31.11 -16.09 24.35
C ALA A 7 30.69 -16.63 22.98
N ALA A 8 30.71 -17.96 22.79
CA ALA A 8 30.40 -18.63 21.53
C ALA A 8 28.88 -18.73 21.24
N THR A 9 28.02 -18.39 22.20
CA THR A 9 26.55 -18.47 22.05
C THR A 9 25.92 -17.28 21.34
N THR A 10 26.67 -16.19 21.12
CA THR A 10 26.20 -14.98 20.41
C THR A 10 27.28 -14.33 19.53
N ALA A 11 28.37 -15.04 19.24
CA ALA A 11 29.40 -14.54 18.32
C ALA A 11 28.83 -14.60 16.91
N VAL A 12 28.33 -13.46 16.44
CA VAL A 12 27.96 -13.22 15.04
C VAL A 12 29.22 -13.51 14.21
N ALA A 13 29.26 -14.65 13.53
CA ALA A 13 30.41 -15.06 12.74
C ALA A 13 30.44 -14.32 11.39
N ALA A 14 31.56 -14.37 10.68
CA ALA A 14 31.69 -13.84 9.32
C ALA A 14 30.52 -14.29 8.42
N PHE A 15 29.82 -13.33 7.80
CA PHE A 15 28.57 -13.48 7.03
C PHE A 15 27.27 -13.76 7.82
N GLU A 16 27.27 -13.82 9.15
CA GLU A 16 26.03 -13.82 9.92
C GLU A 16 25.32 -12.46 9.88
N GLU A 17 24.04 -12.46 10.18
CA GLU A 17 23.11 -11.36 9.88
C GLU A 17 23.40 -10.11 10.74
N ASN A 18 24.28 -9.22 10.27
CA ASN A 18 24.38 -7.88 10.83
C ASN A 18 23.21 -7.02 10.35
N GLN A 19 22.14 -7.04 11.14
CA GLN A 19 20.93 -6.28 10.86
C GLN A 19 21.14 -4.77 11.05
N THR A 20 21.56 -4.13 9.97
CA THR A 20 21.70 -2.67 9.85
C THR A 20 20.47 -1.99 9.21
N ASP A 21 19.41 -2.77 8.93
CA ASP A 21 18.08 -2.27 8.54
C ASP A 21 17.15 -2.19 9.75
N ALA A 22 16.84 -0.96 10.17
CA ALA A 22 16.00 -0.64 11.32
C ALA A 22 14.58 -1.21 11.19
N ARG A 23 14.06 -1.35 9.95
CA ARG A 23 12.73 -1.95 9.74
C ARG A 23 12.74 -3.41 10.17
N SER A 24 13.61 -4.21 9.57
CA SER A 24 13.72 -5.64 9.88
C SER A 24 14.10 -5.85 11.35
N PHE A 25 15.02 -5.02 11.87
CA PHE A 25 15.44 -5.05 13.27
C PHE A 25 14.29 -4.83 14.27
N ALA A 26 13.46 -3.80 14.04
CA ALA A 26 12.29 -3.52 14.88
C ALA A 26 11.17 -4.56 14.75
N MET A 27 11.15 -5.32 13.64
CA MET A 27 10.18 -6.39 13.37
C MET A 27 10.65 -7.75 13.91
N GLY A 28 11.37 -7.76 15.03
CA GLY A 28 11.93 -8.96 15.64
C GLY A 28 13.06 -9.60 14.83
N GLY A 29 13.57 -8.91 13.81
CA GLY A 29 14.52 -9.44 12.84
C GLY A 29 13.85 -10.24 11.72
N ALA A 30 12.54 -10.11 11.48
CA ALA A 30 11.90 -10.76 10.34
C ALA A 30 12.29 -10.04 9.03
N TRP A 31 12.69 -10.80 8.01
CA TRP A 31 13.13 -10.21 6.72
C TRP A 31 12.67 -10.98 5.48
N ALA A 32 12.58 -12.32 5.51
CA ALA A 32 12.41 -13.14 4.31
C ALA A 32 11.20 -12.76 3.43
N ALA A 33 10.07 -12.37 4.03
CA ALA A 33 8.87 -11.96 3.31
C ALA A 33 8.60 -10.45 3.31
N LEU A 34 9.39 -9.66 4.05
CA LEU A 34 9.27 -8.21 3.99
C LEU A 34 9.74 -7.73 2.61
N GLY A 35 8.94 -6.90 1.95
CA GLY A 35 9.30 -6.36 0.64
C GLY A 35 10.53 -5.45 0.71
N GLY A 36 11.30 -5.41 -0.38
CA GLY A 36 12.62 -4.76 -0.48
C GLY A 36 12.61 -3.24 -0.46
N GLY A 37 11.72 -2.62 0.29
CA GLY A 37 11.48 -1.19 0.22
C GLY A 37 12.27 -0.32 1.19
N SER A 38 12.73 -0.90 2.31
CA SER A 38 13.46 -0.19 3.36
C SER A 38 14.97 -0.26 3.20
N SER A 39 15.49 -1.23 2.45
CA SER A 39 16.92 -1.43 2.22
C SER A 39 17.22 -1.79 0.75
N PRO A 40 18.24 -1.17 0.11
CA PRO A 40 18.78 -1.54 -1.19
C PRO A 40 19.66 -2.80 -1.19
N ASP A 41 20.06 -3.31 -0.02
CA ASP A 41 20.69 -4.65 0.12
C ASP A 41 19.79 -5.51 1.03
N PRO A 42 18.71 -6.10 0.47
CA PRO A 42 17.82 -6.94 1.25
C PRO A 42 18.49 -8.29 1.52
N ALA A 43 18.27 -8.83 2.73
CA ALA A 43 18.72 -10.17 3.10
C ALA A 43 18.13 -11.26 2.19
N ASN A 44 16.92 -11.05 1.65
CA ASN A 44 16.37 -11.86 0.57
C ASN A 44 16.65 -11.17 -0.79
N PRO A 45 17.54 -11.71 -1.65
CA PRO A 45 17.88 -11.06 -2.92
C PRO A 45 16.67 -10.91 -3.85
N ALA A 46 15.66 -11.78 -3.77
CA ALA A 46 14.44 -11.67 -4.58
C ALA A 46 13.63 -10.40 -4.32
N ALA A 47 13.81 -9.78 -3.15
CA ALA A 47 13.12 -8.56 -2.76
C ALA A 47 13.54 -7.33 -3.60
N LEU A 48 14.72 -7.39 -4.24
CA LEU A 48 15.21 -6.33 -5.14
C LEU A 48 14.30 -6.10 -6.34
N ALA A 49 13.65 -7.15 -6.84
CA ALA A 49 12.77 -7.06 -8.00
C ALA A 49 11.42 -6.39 -7.69
N GLY A 50 11.09 -6.17 -6.40
CA GLY A 50 9.83 -5.61 -5.95
C GLY A 50 9.80 -4.10 -5.79
N SER A 51 10.91 -3.40 -6.03
CA SER A 51 10.98 -1.94 -5.85
C SER A 51 11.54 -1.23 -7.08
N ASP A 52 10.90 -0.13 -7.44
CA ASP A 52 11.18 0.60 -8.68
C ASP A 52 12.26 1.67 -8.49
N GLY A 53 12.98 1.99 -9.58
CA GLY A 53 13.95 3.08 -9.62
C GLY A 53 15.31 2.78 -8.98
N TRP A 54 16.06 3.86 -8.74
CA TRP A 54 17.34 3.83 -8.05
C TRP A 54 17.14 4.14 -6.57
N GLY A 55 17.91 3.48 -5.71
CA GLY A 55 17.90 3.78 -4.29
C GLY A 55 19.25 3.53 -3.64
N ALA A 56 19.49 4.21 -2.53
CA ALA A 56 20.70 4.08 -1.73
C ALA A 56 20.36 4.12 -0.25
N SER A 57 21.18 3.49 0.58
CA SER A 57 21.03 3.54 2.04
C SER A 57 22.36 3.59 2.75
N ALA A 58 22.31 4.11 3.96
CA ALA A 58 23.34 3.94 4.97
C ALA A 58 22.68 3.37 6.24
N GLY A 59 23.30 2.36 6.83
CA GLY A 59 22.88 1.72 8.06
C GLY A 59 23.97 1.81 9.11
N PHE A 60 23.57 1.95 10.36
CA PHE A 60 24.44 1.90 11.52
C PHE A 60 23.81 1.02 12.59
N ALA A 61 24.55 0.07 13.13
CA ALA A 61 24.13 -0.71 14.28
C ALA A 61 25.16 -0.60 15.40
N LEU A 62 24.67 -0.52 16.63
CA LEU A 62 25.46 -0.55 17.85
C LEU A 62 24.96 -1.72 18.72
N PRO A 63 25.47 -2.95 18.48
CA PRO A 63 25.09 -4.12 19.24
C PRO A 63 25.46 -3.94 20.72
N PHE A 64 24.50 -4.20 21.61
CA PHE A 64 24.70 -4.23 23.06
C PHE A 64 25.28 -2.94 23.67
N GLY A 65 25.14 -1.81 22.97
CA GLY A 65 25.76 -0.55 23.34
C GLY A 65 27.30 -0.54 23.21
N MET A 66 27.89 -1.58 22.65
CA MET A 66 29.34 -1.75 22.54
C MET A 66 29.87 -1.15 21.24
N ARG A 67 30.70 -0.11 21.37
CA ARG A 67 31.34 0.57 20.23
C ARG A 67 32.27 -0.37 19.44
N ASP A 68 32.85 -1.34 20.13
CA ASP A 68 33.77 -2.28 19.51
C ASP A 68 33.09 -3.28 18.56
N LEU A 69 31.76 -3.38 18.61
CA LEU A 69 30.94 -4.20 17.71
C LEU A 69 30.11 -3.35 16.74
N ALA A 70 30.38 -2.04 16.66
CA ALA A 70 29.63 -1.17 15.77
C ALA A 70 29.72 -1.66 14.33
N ALA A 71 28.58 -1.68 13.64
CA ALA A 71 28.48 -2.05 12.24
C ALA A 71 27.99 -0.86 11.41
N VAL A 72 28.59 -0.68 10.24
CA VAL A 72 28.20 0.33 9.25
C VAL A 72 27.94 -0.40 7.95
N SER A 73 26.80 -0.13 7.33
CA SER A 73 26.48 -0.62 6.00
C SER A 73 26.13 0.50 5.06
N SER A 74 26.43 0.29 3.79
CA SER A 74 25.95 1.12 2.69
C SER A 74 25.48 0.23 1.56
N ALA A 75 24.42 0.62 0.88
CA ALA A 75 23.91 -0.16 -0.23
C ALA A 75 23.35 0.75 -1.31
N CYS A 76 23.36 0.27 -2.54
CA CYS A 76 22.65 0.88 -3.64
C CYS A 76 21.91 -0.18 -4.44
N ARG A 77 20.84 0.24 -5.09
CA ARG A 77 20.06 -0.58 -6.01
C ARG A 77 19.70 0.21 -7.25
N ALA A 78 19.51 -0.53 -8.34
CA ALA A 78 18.91 -0.03 -9.55
C ALA A 78 17.99 -1.11 -10.11
N ARG A 79 16.77 -0.73 -10.50
CA ARG A 79 15.86 -1.63 -11.23
C ARG A 79 15.55 -1.09 -12.61
N GLN A 80 15.71 -1.93 -13.63
CA GLN A 80 15.33 -1.67 -15.00
C GLN A 80 14.38 -2.76 -15.49
N GLY A 81 13.09 -2.43 -15.62
CA GLY A 81 12.05 -3.37 -16.04
C GLY A 81 11.93 -4.56 -15.06
N ARG A 82 12.10 -5.79 -15.57
CA ARG A 82 11.98 -7.02 -14.75
C ARG A 82 13.24 -7.38 -13.96
N PHE A 83 14.32 -6.61 -14.11
CA PHE A 83 15.63 -6.91 -13.55
C PHE A 83 15.99 -5.88 -12.47
N GLY A 84 16.33 -6.37 -11.28
CA GLY A 84 16.86 -5.57 -10.18
C GLY A 84 18.31 -5.95 -9.90
N LEU A 85 19.16 -4.96 -9.70
CA LEU A 85 20.55 -5.11 -9.28
C LEU A 85 20.75 -4.39 -7.95
N GLY A 86 21.56 -4.96 -7.08
CA GLY A 86 21.92 -4.42 -5.78
C GLY A 86 23.40 -4.61 -5.48
N LEU A 87 23.99 -3.65 -4.79
CA LEU A 87 25.34 -3.72 -4.26
C LEU A 87 25.31 -3.29 -2.80
N GLY A 88 25.82 -4.12 -1.90
CA GLY A 88 25.88 -3.89 -0.47
C GLY A 88 27.30 -3.98 0.04
N LEU A 89 27.67 -3.05 0.91
CA LEU A 89 28.91 -3.01 1.66
C LEU A 89 28.55 -3.02 3.14
N ASN A 90 29.24 -3.82 3.93
CA ASN A 90 29.10 -3.84 5.38
C ASN A 90 30.46 -3.95 6.03
N THR A 91 30.68 -3.23 7.13
CA THR A 91 31.89 -3.31 7.94
C THR A 91 31.52 -3.32 9.41
N THR A 92 32.15 -4.19 10.19
CA THR A 92 31.88 -4.37 11.62
C THR A 92 33.20 -4.42 12.38
N GLY A 93 33.21 -3.83 13.57
CA GLY A 93 34.34 -3.92 14.49
C GLY A 93 35.27 -2.70 14.49
N THR A 94 36.50 -2.90 14.96
CA THR A 94 37.52 -1.87 15.19
C THR A 94 38.79 -2.13 14.36
N ALA A 95 39.95 -1.66 14.83
CA ALA A 95 41.25 -2.04 14.28
C ALA A 95 41.75 -3.38 14.83
N LEU A 96 41.31 -3.77 16.04
CA LEU A 96 41.69 -5.04 16.67
C LEU A 96 41.00 -6.24 16.00
N TYR A 97 39.75 -6.03 15.58
CA TYR A 97 38.91 -7.01 14.93
C TYR A 97 38.07 -6.29 13.89
N ARG A 98 38.21 -6.66 12.61
CA ARG A 98 37.43 -6.06 11.53
C ARG A 98 36.89 -7.13 10.60
N GLU A 99 35.59 -7.05 10.36
CA GLU A 99 34.94 -7.75 9.28
C GLU A 99 34.49 -6.76 8.23
N SER A 100 34.77 -7.05 6.97
CA SER A 100 34.28 -6.29 5.83
C SER A 100 33.69 -7.24 4.81
N SER A 101 32.47 -6.97 4.35
CA SER A 101 31.80 -7.75 3.33
C SER A 101 31.29 -6.88 2.19
N LEU A 102 31.42 -7.40 0.98
CA LEU A 102 30.81 -6.86 -0.23
C LEU A 102 29.84 -7.91 -0.78
N ARG A 103 28.63 -7.50 -1.13
CA ARG A 103 27.60 -8.35 -1.74
C ARG A 103 27.10 -7.70 -3.02
N ALA A 104 27.06 -8.46 -4.10
CA ALA A 104 26.39 -8.11 -5.34
C ALA A 104 25.19 -9.03 -5.53
N SER A 105 24.04 -8.44 -5.85
CA SER A 105 22.75 -9.13 -5.87
C SER A 105 22.04 -8.84 -7.19
N ALA A 106 21.41 -9.86 -7.75
CA ALA A 106 20.58 -9.75 -8.94
C ALA A 106 19.23 -10.43 -8.70
N ALA A 107 18.16 -9.82 -9.20
CA ALA A 107 16.81 -10.34 -9.05
C ALA A 107 16.00 -10.19 -10.33
N TRP A 108 15.12 -11.17 -10.54
CA TRP A 108 14.27 -11.30 -11.71
C TRP A 108 12.82 -11.41 -11.28
N ARG A 109 11.97 -10.55 -11.84
CA ARG A 109 10.52 -10.68 -11.73
C ARG A 109 10.02 -11.70 -12.75
N MET A 110 9.86 -12.94 -12.31
CA MET A 110 9.42 -14.07 -13.15
C MET A 110 7.96 -13.92 -13.59
N HIS A 111 7.11 -13.40 -12.69
CA HIS A 111 5.69 -13.10 -12.94
C HIS A 111 5.35 -11.80 -12.19
N ASP A 112 4.22 -11.18 -12.54
CA ASP A 112 3.71 -9.99 -11.82
C ASP A 112 3.60 -10.16 -10.30
N ARG A 113 3.52 -11.40 -9.79
CA ARG A 113 3.39 -11.70 -8.35
C ARG A 113 4.60 -12.38 -7.73
N PHE A 114 5.60 -12.79 -8.50
CA PHE A 114 6.72 -13.60 -8.00
C PHE A 114 8.06 -13.14 -8.56
N SER A 115 9.05 -13.13 -7.71
CA SER A 115 10.44 -12.84 -8.04
C SER A 115 11.38 -13.90 -7.48
N ALA A 116 12.51 -14.06 -8.16
CA ALA A 116 13.65 -14.83 -7.70
C ALA A 116 14.89 -13.95 -7.67
N GLY A 117 15.86 -14.28 -6.84
CA GLY A 117 17.12 -13.54 -6.78
C GLY A 117 18.27 -14.42 -6.35
N ILE A 118 19.47 -13.95 -6.68
CA ILE A 118 20.76 -14.52 -6.30
C ILE A 118 21.64 -13.40 -5.76
N SER A 119 22.46 -13.73 -4.78
CA SER A 119 23.55 -12.86 -4.33
C SER A 119 24.86 -13.61 -4.26
N ALA A 120 25.93 -12.93 -4.59
CA ALA A 120 27.29 -13.38 -4.40
C ALA A 120 28.02 -12.34 -3.56
N GLY A 121 28.82 -12.79 -2.60
CA GLY A 121 29.55 -11.87 -1.74
C GLY A 121 30.88 -12.42 -1.28
N GLY A 122 31.80 -11.50 -0.97
CA GLY A 122 33.08 -11.79 -0.33
C GLY A 122 33.11 -11.17 1.06
N CYS A 123 33.70 -11.87 2.02
CA CYS A 123 33.99 -11.36 3.35
C CYS A 123 35.49 -11.46 3.60
N HIS A 124 36.05 -10.39 4.16
CA HIS A 124 37.41 -10.32 4.66
C HIS A 124 37.36 -10.08 6.16
N LEU A 125 37.89 -11.03 6.93
CA LEU A 125 38.09 -10.96 8.37
C LEU A 125 39.55 -10.62 8.63
N ALA A 126 39.82 -9.61 9.45
CA ALA A 126 41.16 -9.28 9.92
C ALA A 126 41.16 -9.15 11.45
N ILE A 127 42.11 -9.81 12.09
CA ILE A 127 42.31 -9.76 13.53
C ILE A 127 43.75 -9.36 13.77
N GLN A 128 43.95 -8.29 14.54
CA GLN A 128 45.28 -7.81 14.88
C GLN A 128 46.08 -8.94 15.55
N ASP A 129 47.33 -9.13 15.13
CA ASP A 129 48.25 -10.17 15.61
C ASP A 129 47.87 -11.62 15.26
N TYR A 130 46.69 -11.87 14.67
CA TYR A 130 46.22 -13.21 14.27
C TYR A 130 46.04 -13.37 12.75
N GLY A 131 46.18 -12.30 11.97
CA GLY A 131 46.17 -12.33 10.50
C GLY A 131 44.81 -12.03 9.88
N SER A 132 44.62 -12.46 8.63
CA SER A 132 43.37 -12.26 7.89
C SER A 132 42.91 -13.50 7.15
N ALA A 133 41.60 -13.56 6.88
CA ALA A 133 40.96 -14.64 6.15
C ALA A 133 39.90 -14.08 5.20
N VAL A 134 39.69 -14.78 4.08
CA VAL A 134 38.67 -14.43 3.08
C VAL A 134 37.79 -15.62 2.82
N ALA A 135 36.49 -15.37 2.64
CA ALA A 135 35.56 -16.37 2.13
C ALA A 135 34.56 -15.75 1.15
N ALA A 136 34.00 -16.58 0.26
CA ALA A 136 33.05 -16.17 -0.76
C ALA A 136 31.76 -16.97 -0.64
N GLY A 137 30.64 -16.28 -0.40
CA GLY A 137 29.31 -16.87 -0.20
C GLY A 137 28.39 -16.66 -1.39
N LEU A 138 27.44 -17.58 -1.56
CA LEU A 138 26.32 -17.48 -2.48
C LEU A 138 25.01 -17.59 -1.69
N ASP A 139 24.03 -16.76 -2.03
CA ASP A 139 22.67 -16.85 -1.48
C ASP A 139 21.63 -16.87 -2.60
N LEU A 140 20.48 -17.47 -2.31
CA LEU A 140 19.35 -17.62 -3.22
C LEU A 140 18.08 -17.16 -2.52
N GLY A 141 17.14 -16.61 -3.27
CA GLY A 141 15.89 -16.11 -2.74
C GLY A 141 14.74 -16.26 -3.72
N ILE A 142 13.54 -16.48 -3.18
CA ILE A 142 12.27 -16.37 -3.88
C ILE A 142 11.34 -15.54 -3.00
N GLN A 143 10.56 -14.65 -3.62
CA GLN A 143 9.53 -13.90 -2.93
C GLN A 143 8.31 -13.75 -3.83
N GLY A 144 7.14 -13.66 -3.23
CA GLY A 144 5.95 -13.36 -3.98
C GLY A 144 4.79 -12.85 -3.15
N ARG A 145 3.80 -12.31 -3.85
CA ARG A 145 2.53 -11.85 -3.30
C ARG A 145 1.39 -12.62 -3.94
N PRO A 146 1.10 -13.86 -3.49
CA PRO A 146 -0.01 -14.64 -4.05
C PRO A 146 -1.35 -13.89 -3.96
N LEU A 147 -1.54 -13.12 -2.87
CA LEU A 147 -2.68 -12.22 -2.66
C LEU A 147 -2.16 -10.79 -2.41
N PRO A 148 -2.95 -9.75 -2.68
CA PRO A 148 -2.55 -8.35 -2.43
C PRO A 148 -2.11 -8.09 -0.99
N GLN A 149 -2.75 -8.77 -0.04
CA GLN A 149 -2.51 -8.64 1.40
C GLN A 149 -1.48 -9.63 1.94
N LEU A 150 -1.01 -10.60 1.15
CA LEU A 150 -0.17 -11.69 1.63
C LEU A 150 1.11 -11.77 0.82
N ALA A 151 2.25 -11.55 1.48
CA ALA A 151 3.58 -11.80 0.94
C ALA A 151 4.18 -13.05 1.58
N LEU A 152 4.85 -13.83 0.75
CA LEU A 152 5.62 -15.01 1.15
C LEU A 152 7.05 -14.83 0.64
N GLY A 153 8.03 -15.34 1.38
CA GLY A 153 9.41 -15.33 0.94
C GLY A 153 10.20 -16.46 1.54
N ILE A 154 11.11 -17.01 0.75
CA ILE A 154 12.04 -18.06 1.15
C ILE A 154 13.41 -17.62 0.69
N ALA A 155 14.42 -17.79 1.54
CA ALA A 155 15.80 -17.49 1.19
C ALA A 155 16.74 -18.51 1.81
N ALA A 156 17.78 -18.86 1.07
CA ALA A 156 18.84 -19.75 1.51
C ALA A 156 20.18 -19.01 1.40
N ARG A 157 20.90 -18.90 2.51
CA ARG A 157 22.19 -18.20 2.57
C ARG A 157 23.35 -19.17 2.65
N ASN A 158 24.50 -18.75 2.13
CA ASN A 158 25.73 -19.55 2.11
C ASN A 158 25.51 -20.95 1.50
N VAL A 159 24.78 -21.04 0.39
CA VAL A 159 24.40 -22.31 -0.26
C VAL A 159 25.62 -23.11 -0.72
N ASN A 160 26.75 -22.44 -0.94
CA ASN A 160 28.01 -23.02 -1.36
C ASN A 160 28.94 -23.46 -0.20
N ARG A 161 28.49 -23.42 1.06
CA ARG A 161 29.29 -23.78 2.25
C ARG A 161 30.66 -23.08 2.27
N PRO A 162 30.69 -21.74 2.34
CA PRO A 162 31.94 -21.01 2.37
C PRO A 162 32.77 -21.43 3.58
N ARG A 163 34.10 -21.41 3.42
CA ARG A 163 35.04 -21.79 4.48
C ARG A 163 36.00 -20.66 4.75
N MET A 164 36.31 -20.42 6.03
CA MET A 164 37.20 -19.33 6.47
C MET A 164 38.14 -19.83 7.57
N GLY A 165 39.31 -19.17 7.69
CA GLY A 165 40.29 -19.42 8.76
C GLY A 165 41.24 -20.59 8.48
N ASP A 166 42.14 -20.81 9.45
CA ASP A 166 43.06 -21.94 9.49
C ASP A 166 43.03 -22.58 10.91
N PRO A 167 42.51 -23.83 11.07
CA PRO A 167 41.96 -24.69 10.03
C PRO A 167 40.68 -24.11 9.41
N ARG A 168 40.43 -24.43 8.14
CA ARG A 168 39.26 -23.96 7.39
C ARG A 168 37.95 -24.48 8.01
N GLN A 169 37.19 -23.61 8.67
CA GLN A 169 35.89 -23.93 9.24
C GLN A 169 34.78 -23.56 8.26
N GLU A 170 33.71 -24.36 8.22
CA GLU A 170 32.51 -24.06 7.43
C GLU A 170 31.70 -22.94 8.10
N LEU A 171 31.32 -21.95 7.31
CA LEU A 171 30.42 -20.89 7.75
C LEU A 171 28.97 -21.36 7.71
N ALA A 172 28.16 -20.75 8.58
CA ALA A 172 26.77 -21.13 8.79
C ALA A 172 25.93 -21.08 7.50
N GLN A 173 25.24 -22.18 7.20
CA GLN A 173 24.17 -22.20 6.21
C GLN A 173 22.84 -21.87 6.88
N GLU A 174 22.06 -21.02 6.24
CA GLU A 174 20.78 -20.55 6.77
C GLU A 174 19.68 -20.78 5.76
N LEU A 175 18.54 -21.30 6.22
CA LEU A 175 17.29 -21.33 5.46
C LEU A 175 16.24 -20.54 6.22
N ALA A 176 15.67 -19.54 5.54
CA ALA A 176 14.65 -18.67 6.09
C ALA A 176 13.37 -18.76 5.28
N ALA A 177 12.24 -18.78 5.99
CA ALA A 177 10.91 -18.71 5.41
C ALA A 177 10.10 -17.64 6.15
N GLY A 178 9.43 -16.78 5.41
CA GLY A 178 8.65 -15.68 5.95
C GLY A 178 7.25 -15.63 5.36
N LEU A 179 6.36 -15.07 6.15
CA LEU A 179 5.02 -14.66 5.77
C LEU A 179 4.80 -13.24 6.28
N ALA A 180 4.29 -12.35 5.44
CA ALA A 180 3.84 -11.03 5.86
C ALA A 180 2.39 -10.81 5.40
N TYR A 181 1.52 -10.45 6.33
CA TYR A 181 0.10 -10.21 6.11
C TYR A 181 -0.26 -8.75 6.43
N SER A 182 -0.89 -8.08 5.47
CA SER A 182 -1.28 -6.67 5.52
C SER A 182 -2.77 -6.55 5.21
N PRO A 183 -3.67 -6.77 6.20
CA PRO A 183 -5.12 -6.75 6.00
C PRO A 183 -5.64 -5.38 5.55
N GLU A 184 -4.98 -4.31 6.04
CA GLU A 184 -5.20 -2.92 5.67
C GLU A 184 -3.85 -2.26 5.36
N GLU A 185 -3.84 -1.11 4.67
CA GLU A 185 -2.61 -0.35 4.41
C GLU A 185 -1.94 0.21 5.69
N ARG A 186 -2.64 0.13 6.82
CA ARG A 186 -2.21 0.68 8.12
C ARG A 186 -1.44 -0.32 8.99
N ALA A 187 -1.51 -1.62 8.71
CA ALA A 187 -0.90 -2.64 9.56
C ALA A 187 -0.27 -3.77 8.74
N THR A 188 0.93 -4.20 9.13
CA THR A 188 1.57 -5.40 8.59
C THR A 188 2.06 -6.28 9.74
N ALA A 189 1.61 -7.53 9.76
CA ALA A 189 2.13 -8.55 10.65
C ALA A 189 3.07 -9.47 9.86
N ALA A 190 4.21 -9.83 10.45
CA ALA A 190 5.19 -10.71 9.84
C ALA A 190 5.55 -11.86 10.77
N ILE A 191 5.65 -13.05 10.21
CA ILE A 191 6.16 -14.26 10.86
C ILE A 191 7.36 -14.74 10.05
N HIS A 192 8.41 -15.14 10.74
CA HIS A 192 9.65 -15.58 10.13
C HIS A 192 10.20 -16.78 10.89
N LEU A 193 10.53 -17.82 10.14
CA LEU A 193 11.18 -19.03 10.62
C LEU A 193 12.58 -19.09 10.02
N GLN A 194 13.56 -19.35 10.86
CA GLN A 194 14.96 -19.45 10.46
C GLN A 194 15.54 -20.76 10.99
N ALA A 195 16.09 -21.55 10.09
CA ALA A 195 16.80 -22.79 10.38
C ALA A 195 18.27 -22.64 10.01
N GLN A 196 19.15 -23.02 10.93
CA GLN A 196 20.59 -23.06 10.73
C GLN A 196 21.08 -24.44 11.14
N ARG A 197 22.12 -24.95 10.46
CA ARG A 197 22.68 -26.27 10.78
C ARG A 197 23.18 -26.28 12.22
N ASP A 198 22.89 -27.35 12.94
CA ASP A 198 23.27 -27.57 14.34
C ASP A 198 22.63 -26.60 15.35
N TRP A 199 21.68 -25.77 14.91
CA TRP A 199 20.91 -24.86 15.76
C TRP A 199 19.40 -25.11 15.64
N PRO A 200 18.65 -25.03 16.76
CA PRO A 200 17.21 -25.19 16.70
C PRO A 200 16.51 -24.00 16.02
N VAL A 201 15.41 -24.28 15.30
CA VAL A 201 14.67 -23.31 14.48
C VAL A 201 14.22 -22.09 15.31
N GLN A 202 14.62 -20.90 14.88
CA GLN A 202 14.26 -19.62 15.48
C GLN A 202 12.96 -19.08 14.87
N LEU A 203 12.08 -18.59 15.74
CA LEU A 203 10.84 -17.90 15.38
C LEU A 203 11.03 -16.41 15.67
N ARG A 204 10.67 -15.59 14.68
CA ARG A 204 10.58 -14.14 14.80
C ARG A 204 9.19 -13.67 14.38
N VAL A 205 8.64 -12.74 15.13
CA VAL A 205 7.33 -12.13 14.86
C VAL A 205 7.50 -10.62 14.91
N GLY A 206 6.91 -9.92 13.96
CA GLY A 206 6.95 -8.47 13.88
C GLY A 206 5.59 -7.88 13.55
N GLN A 207 5.34 -6.68 14.04
CA GLN A 207 4.15 -5.90 13.70
C GLN A 207 4.53 -4.46 13.40
N GLU A 208 4.08 -3.97 12.26
CA GLU A 208 4.28 -2.61 11.76
C GLU A 208 2.93 -1.91 11.68
N PHE A 209 2.84 -0.71 12.23
CA PHE A 209 1.67 0.15 12.20
C PHE A 209 2.03 1.50 11.59
N ARG A 210 1.24 1.95 10.61
CA ARG A 210 1.31 3.31 10.07
C ARG A 210 0.32 4.19 10.82
N ILE A 211 0.86 5.03 11.71
CA ILE A 211 0.05 5.91 12.58
C ILE A 211 -0.44 7.13 11.80
N TRP A 212 0.42 7.69 10.95
CA TRP A 212 0.13 8.85 10.10
C TRP A 212 0.80 8.65 8.73
N LYS A 213 0.40 9.41 7.70
CA LYS A 213 1.21 9.59 6.47
C LYS A 213 2.68 9.86 6.86
N GLY A 214 3.52 8.90 6.51
CA GLY A 214 4.96 8.93 6.75
C GLY A 214 5.45 8.66 8.16
N ILE A 215 4.60 8.29 9.12
CA ILE A 215 5.05 7.84 10.45
C ILE A 215 4.65 6.38 10.65
N THR A 216 5.64 5.57 10.97
CA THR A 216 5.48 4.13 11.22
C THR A 216 6.05 3.78 12.58
N VAL A 217 5.37 2.90 13.31
CA VAL A 217 5.86 2.31 14.56
C VAL A 217 5.89 0.80 14.36
N ARG A 218 6.91 0.17 14.93
CA ARG A 218 7.20 -1.25 14.78
C ARG A 218 7.48 -1.86 16.13
N ALA A 219 7.06 -3.09 16.30
CA ALA A 219 7.39 -3.92 17.45
C ALA A 219 7.67 -5.34 16.96
N GLY A 220 8.45 -6.09 17.72
CA GLY A 220 8.73 -7.47 17.38
C GLY A 220 9.31 -8.27 18.51
N TYR A 221 9.36 -9.58 18.28
CA TYR A 221 9.81 -10.58 19.21
C TYR A 221 10.62 -11.64 18.46
N SER A 222 11.71 -12.10 19.07
CA SER A 222 12.44 -13.29 18.65
C SER A 222 12.58 -14.23 19.84
N ASN A 223 12.54 -15.54 19.60
CA ASN A 223 12.60 -16.54 20.66
C ASN A 223 14.02 -17.07 20.98
N ARG A 224 15.05 -16.73 20.19
CA ARG A 224 16.43 -17.16 20.43
C ARG A 224 17.48 -16.08 20.14
N PRO A 225 18.03 -15.41 21.15
CA PRO A 225 17.51 -15.36 22.52
C PRO A 225 16.12 -14.73 22.54
N ALA A 226 15.35 -15.01 23.59
CA ALA A 226 14.09 -14.32 23.84
C ALA A 226 14.37 -12.82 23.94
N SER A 227 13.94 -12.06 22.94
CA SER A 227 14.23 -10.63 22.80
C SER A 227 13.01 -9.91 22.26
N VAL A 228 12.81 -8.68 22.73
CA VAL A 228 11.80 -7.77 22.21
C VAL A 228 12.49 -6.63 21.48
N SER A 229 11.93 -6.21 20.37
CA SER A 229 12.39 -5.04 19.63
C SER A 229 11.26 -4.07 19.35
N GLY A 230 11.64 -2.82 19.18
CA GLY A 230 10.73 -1.72 18.89
C GLY A 230 11.45 -0.65 18.09
N GLY A 231 10.69 0.11 17.32
CA GLY A 231 11.28 1.17 16.51
C GLY A 231 10.23 2.03 15.84
N PHE A 232 10.70 3.08 15.19
CA PHE A 232 9.88 3.94 14.38
C PHE A 232 10.55 4.22 13.04
N GLY A 233 9.75 4.63 12.06
CA GLY A 233 10.26 5.13 10.79
C GLY A 233 9.51 6.38 10.36
N LEU A 234 10.26 7.31 9.79
CA LEU A 234 9.79 8.55 9.22
C LEU A 234 10.02 8.53 7.71
N GLN A 235 8.99 8.85 6.94
CA GLN A 235 9.03 8.98 5.49
C GLN A 235 8.79 10.44 5.12
N LEU A 236 9.75 11.05 4.44
CA LEU A 236 9.71 12.44 4.00
C LEU A 236 10.02 12.47 2.49
N GLY A 237 8.98 12.35 1.66
CA GLY A 237 9.14 12.26 0.20
C GLY A 237 9.93 11.02 -0.22
N GLY A 238 11.03 11.21 -0.96
CA GLY A 238 11.96 10.14 -1.37
C GLY A 238 12.93 9.67 -0.28
N HIS A 239 12.87 10.26 0.91
CA HIS A 239 13.78 9.97 2.01
C HIS A 239 13.06 9.19 3.11
N SER A 240 13.76 8.23 3.70
CA SER A 240 13.27 7.56 4.90
C SER A 240 14.35 7.45 5.97
N PHE A 241 13.90 7.58 7.20
CA PHE A 241 14.68 7.44 8.41
C PHE A 241 14.06 6.34 9.25
N GLY A 242 14.87 5.41 9.74
CA GLY A 242 14.45 4.37 10.66
C GLY A 242 15.35 4.36 11.89
N TYR A 243 14.75 4.18 13.05
CA TYR A 243 15.46 3.89 14.28
C TYR A 243 14.79 2.73 15.01
N ALA A 244 15.60 1.81 15.52
CA ALA A 244 15.13 0.64 16.23
C ALA A 244 16.04 0.28 17.40
N VAL A 245 15.45 -0.35 18.41
CA VAL A 245 16.13 -0.88 19.60
C VAL A 245 15.66 -2.31 19.84
N ARG A 246 16.57 -3.16 20.32
CA ARG A 246 16.29 -4.56 20.67
C ARG A 246 16.94 -4.88 22.00
N SER A 247 16.20 -5.57 22.87
CA SER A 247 16.73 -6.08 24.13
C SER A 247 17.50 -7.38 23.92
N HIS A 248 18.52 -7.60 24.73
CA HIS A 248 19.13 -8.90 24.97
C HIS A 248 18.97 -9.25 26.45
N PRO A 249 18.62 -10.50 26.80
CA PRO A 249 18.40 -10.87 28.20
C PRO A 249 19.62 -10.62 29.10
N GLU A 250 20.83 -10.75 28.53
CA GLU A 250 22.08 -10.67 29.31
C GLU A 250 23.01 -9.52 28.90
N LEU A 251 22.94 -9.05 27.65
CA LEU A 251 23.98 -8.19 27.06
C LEU A 251 23.51 -6.72 26.94
N GLY A 252 22.27 -6.42 27.31
CA GLY A 252 21.72 -5.06 27.23
C GLY A 252 21.06 -4.73 25.89
N LEU A 253 21.05 -3.45 25.54
CA LEU A 253 20.31 -2.92 24.39
C LEU A 253 21.18 -2.83 23.14
N SER A 254 20.64 -3.26 22.01
CA SER A 254 21.22 -3.04 20.69
C SER A 254 20.42 -1.97 19.95
N HIS A 255 21.11 -1.04 19.31
CA HIS A 255 20.50 0.07 18.57
C HIS A 255 20.78 -0.07 17.07
N CYS A 256 19.83 0.34 16.23
CA CYS A 256 19.95 0.32 14.79
C CYS A 256 19.34 1.59 14.19
N LEU A 257 20.04 2.20 13.26
CA LEU A 257 19.64 3.40 12.54
C LEU A 257 19.82 3.16 11.04
N THR A 258 18.85 3.57 10.25
CA THR A 258 18.91 3.44 8.80
C THR A 258 18.43 4.71 8.14
N LEU A 259 19.21 5.19 7.18
CA LEU A 259 18.84 6.24 6.25
C LEU A 259 18.69 5.63 4.87
N TYR A 260 17.62 5.98 4.18
CA TYR A 260 17.38 5.51 2.84
C TYR A 260 16.89 6.64 1.94
N PHE A 261 17.34 6.59 0.69
CA PHE A 261 17.11 7.57 -0.35
C PHE A 261 16.64 6.83 -1.60
N ALA A 262 15.49 7.21 -2.16
CA ALA A 262 15.03 6.78 -3.47
C ALA A 262 14.97 7.96 -4.44
N ALA A 263 15.51 7.76 -5.64
CA ALA A 263 15.29 8.66 -6.77
C ALA A 263 14.17 8.07 -7.64
N GLY A 264 12.99 8.73 -7.65
CA GLY A 264 11.87 8.37 -8.53
C GLY A 264 10.53 7.99 -7.86
N GLY A 265 10.34 8.26 -6.57
CA GLY A 265 9.08 7.95 -5.85
C GLY A 265 9.35 7.47 -4.42
N PRO A 266 8.33 7.39 -3.54
CA PRO A 266 8.54 7.21 -2.10
C PRO A 266 9.31 5.93 -1.80
N ALA A 267 10.29 6.05 -0.89
CA ALA A 267 10.99 4.93 -0.30
C ALA A 267 10.00 3.95 0.32
N ALA A 268 10.18 2.66 0.06
CA ALA A 268 9.16 1.68 0.36
C ALA A 268 9.17 1.25 1.85
N GLY A 269 8.51 2.07 2.67
CA GLY A 269 7.64 1.63 3.78
C GLY A 269 6.15 1.76 3.43
N ALA A 270 5.85 2.06 2.18
CA ALA A 270 4.52 2.12 1.61
C ALA A 270 4.34 0.99 0.58
N PRO A 271 3.21 0.26 0.54
CA PRO A 271 2.75 -0.21 -0.75
C PRO A 271 2.62 1.05 -1.63
N ASP A 272 3.10 0.91 -2.86
CA ASP A 272 2.82 1.72 -4.05
C ASP A 272 1.85 2.90 -3.82
N PRO A 273 2.20 4.15 -4.21
CA PRO A 273 1.19 5.20 -4.28
C PRO A 273 0.09 4.77 -5.26
N ALA A 274 -0.98 4.22 -4.69
CA ALA A 274 -2.34 4.59 -5.09
C ALA A 274 -2.59 6.06 -4.69
N GLU A 275 -1.70 6.96 -5.12
CA GLU A 275 -2.00 8.33 -5.51
C GLU A 275 -1.90 8.43 -7.05
N GLY A 276 -2.31 7.37 -7.76
CA GLY A 276 -3.50 7.57 -8.57
C GLY A 276 -4.63 7.17 -7.64
N GLU A 277 -5.33 8.17 -7.09
CA GLU A 277 -6.70 8.08 -6.62
C GLU A 277 -7.22 6.65 -6.73
N ALA A 278 -7.28 5.88 -5.62
CA ALA A 278 -7.99 4.61 -5.63
C ALA A 278 -9.29 4.92 -6.38
N PRO A 279 -9.52 4.38 -7.60
CA PRO A 279 -10.59 4.88 -8.43
C PRO A 279 -11.80 4.68 -7.55
N ALA A 280 -12.44 5.78 -7.14
CA ALA A 280 -13.67 5.73 -6.37
C ALA A 280 -14.49 4.63 -7.05
N PRO A 281 -14.82 3.56 -6.30
CA PRO A 281 -14.97 2.20 -6.84
C PRO A 281 -15.60 2.27 -8.22
N ARG A 282 -14.80 2.05 -9.29
CA ARG A 282 -15.08 2.53 -10.68
C ARG A 282 -16.56 2.82 -10.84
N ARG A 283 -16.96 4.07 -10.61
CA ARG A 283 -18.39 4.39 -10.62
C ARG A 283 -18.87 4.19 -12.05
N ILE A 284 -19.77 3.23 -12.22
CA ILE A 284 -20.29 2.89 -13.52
C ILE A 284 -21.27 3.99 -13.91
N VAL A 285 -20.96 4.69 -14.99
CA VAL A 285 -21.81 5.74 -15.56
C VAL A 285 -23.00 5.07 -16.24
N LEU A 286 -24.17 5.00 -15.57
CA LEU A 286 -25.32 4.24 -16.09
C LEU A 286 -25.75 4.70 -17.49
N ASN A 287 -25.70 6.00 -17.74
CA ASN A 287 -26.17 6.54 -19.01
C ASN A 287 -25.25 6.23 -20.21
N ALA A 288 -23.97 5.92 -19.94
CA ALA A 288 -22.98 5.62 -20.98
C ALA A 288 -22.51 4.15 -20.97
N ALA A 289 -22.78 3.41 -19.90
CA ALA A 289 -22.27 2.07 -19.70
C ALA A 289 -22.90 1.04 -20.66
N PRO A 290 -22.10 0.18 -21.33
CA PRO A 290 -22.59 -0.98 -22.05
C PRO A 290 -23.08 -2.07 -21.08
N VAL A 291 -23.90 -3.00 -21.59
CA VAL A 291 -24.49 -4.11 -20.81
C VAL A 291 -23.43 -4.92 -20.06
N SER A 292 -22.27 -5.15 -20.66
CA SER A 292 -21.15 -5.86 -20.03
C SER A 292 -20.59 -5.18 -18.79
N GLU A 293 -20.63 -3.84 -18.76
CA GLU A 293 -20.14 -3.03 -17.64
C GLU A 293 -21.20 -2.95 -16.53
N LEU A 294 -22.48 -2.85 -16.87
CA LEU A 294 -23.60 -2.90 -15.92
C LEU A 294 -23.63 -4.21 -15.11
N MET A 295 -23.16 -5.33 -15.69
CA MET A 295 -23.07 -6.63 -15.00
C MET A 295 -22.05 -6.67 -13.85
N LEU A 296 -21.16 -5.68 -13.76
CA LEU A 296 -20.22 -5.56 -12.65
C LEU A 296 -20.89 -5.04 -11.36
N LEU A 297 -22.12 -4.54 -11.46
CA LEU A 297 -22.88 -4.02 -10.31
C LEU A 297 -23.37 -5.16 -9.40
N PRO A 298 -23.32 -4.97 -8.06
CA PRO A 298 -23.64 -6.01 -7.11
C PRO A 298 -25.11 -6.44 -7.20
N GLY A 299 -25.35 -7.69 -7.58
CA GLY A 299 -26.71 -8.24 -7.71
C GLY A 299 -27.38 -7.97 -9.05
N VAL A 300 -26.63 -7.54 -10.07
CA VAL A 300 -27.09 -7.34 -11.45
C VAL A 300 -26.62 -8.49 -12.34
N ALA A 301 -27.54 -9.39 -12.68
CA ALA A 301 -27.34 -10.41 -13.70
C ALA A 301 -27.56 -9.86 -15.11
N ARG A 302 -27.14 -10.59 -16.15
CA ARG A 302 -27.28 -10.19 -17.56
C ARG A 302 -28.69 -9.70 -17.93
N ARG A 303 -29.74 -10.41 -17.52
CA ARG A 303 -31.14 -10.01 -17.77
C ARG A 303 -31.51 -8.67 -17.11
N GLN A 304 -30.98 -8.39 -15.93
CA GLN A 304 -31.19 -7.12 -15.24
C GLN A 304 -30.38 -6.01 -15.93
N ALA A 305 -29.14 -6.28 -16.35
CA ALA A 305 -28.33 -5.32 -17.09
C ALA A 305 -28.98 -4.91 -18.44
N GLU A 306 -29.52 -5.88 -19.18
CA GLU A 306 -30.29 -5.62 -20.41
C GLU A 306 -31.55 -4.79 -20.13
N ALA A 307 -32.25 -5.07 -19.01
CA ALA A 307 -33.43 -4.31 -18.62
C ALA A 307 -33.12 -2.89 -18.12
N ILE A 308 -31.96 -2.69 -17.46
CA ILE A 308 -31.45 -1.36 -17.10
C ILE A 308 -31.15 -0.54 -18.35
N ALA A 309 -30.47 -1.14 -19.35
CA ALA A 309 -30.18 -0.48 -20.61
C ALA A 309 -31.47 -0.10 -21.36
N ALA A 310 -32.43 -1.02 -21.46
CA ALA A 310 -33.73 -0.73 -22.10
C ALA A 310 -34.52 0.36 -21.34
N CYS A 311 -34.49 0.35 -20.01
CA CYS A 311 -35.12 1.38 -19.18
C CYS A 311 -34.48 2.76 -19.43
N ARG A 312 -33.14 2.84 -19.42
CA ARG A 312 -32.39 4.06 -19.79
C ARG A 312 -32.79 4.55 -21.17
N ASP A 313 -32.76 3.68 -22.17
CA ASP A 313 -32.99 4.06 -23.56
C ASP A 313 -34.45 4.54 -23.77
N SER A 314 -35.42 3.96 -23.05
CA SER A 314 -36.83 4.39 -23.07
C SER A 314 -37.08 5.76 -22.44
N LEU A 315 -36.23 6.16 -21.50
CA LEU A 315 -36.31 7.44 -20.79
C LEU A 315 -35.43 8.53 -21.43
N GLY A 316 -34.60 8.18 -22.42
CA GLY A 316 -33.61 9.08 -23.00
C GLY A 316 -32.40 9.36 -22.08
N GLY A 317 -32.19 8.53 -21.06
CA GLY A 317 -31.22 8.72 -20.00
C GLY A 317 -31.88 8.70 -18.62
N LEU A 318 -31.22 8.07 -17.65
CA LEU A 318 -31.63 8.06 -16.25
C LEU A 318 -31.24 9.38 -15.59
N THR A 319 -32.22 10.07 -15.02
CA THR A 319 -32.00 11.35 -14.32
C THR A 319 -31.92 11.15 -12.80
N TYR A 320 -32.58 10.10 -12.30
CA TYR A 320 -32.58 9.74 -10.89
C TYR A 320 -32.31 8.25 -10.72
N LEU A 321 -31.53 7.89 -9.70
CA LEU A 321 -31.21 6.49 -9.42
C LEU A 321 -32.48 5.67 -9.10
N ASP A 322 -33.49 6.30 -8.51
CA ASP A 322 -34.77 5.68 -8.15
C ASP A 322 -35.58 5.19 -9.37
N GLU A 323 -35.30 5.68 -10.58
CA GLU A 323 -35.94 5.20 -11.82
C GLU A 323 -35.65 3.73 -12.09
N LEU A 324 -34.51 3.22 -11.58
CA LEU A 324 -34.15 1.81 -11.64
C LEU A 324 -35.12 0.88 -10.88
N LEU A 325 -35.94 1.41 -9.96
CA LEU A 325 -36.98 0.62 -9.29
C LEU A 325 -38.08 0.13 -10.23
N SER A 326 -38.22 0.76 -11.40
CA SER A 326 -39.12 0.31 -12.47
C SER A 326 -38.61 -0.95 -13.19
N VAL A 327 -37.32 -1.28 -13.03
CA VAL A 327 -36.71 -2.46 -13.63
C VAL A 327 -37.04 -3.70 -12.81
N LYS A 328 -37.67 -4.68 -13.45
CA LYS A 328 -38.05 -5.95 -12.81
C LYS A 328 -36.84 -6.65 -12.17
N GLY A 329 -36.88 -6.83 -10.85
CA GLY A 329 -35.82 -7.49 -10.08
C GLY A 329 -34.81 -6.54 -9.43
N ILE A 330 -34.96 -5.22 -9.60
CA ILE A 330 -34.24 -4.23 -8.79
C ILE A 330 -35.13 -3.84 -7.62
N THR A 331 -34.69 -4.15 -6.40
CA THR A 331 -35.37 -3.77 -5.16
C THR A 331 -34.67 -2.58 -4.54
N ARG A 332 -35.33 -1.85 -3.62
CA ARG A 332 -34.71 -0.73 -2.88
C ARG A 332 -33.41 -1.13 -2.19
N ARG A 333 -33.33 -2.34 -1.65
CA ARG A 333 -32.12 -2.90 -1.04
C ARG A 333 -31.00 -3.17 -2.07
N THR A 334 -31.35 -3.61 -3.27
CA THR A 334 -30.40 -3.76 -4.38
C THR A 334 -29.87 -2.39 -4.81
N LEU A 335 -30.77 -1.41 -4.92
CA LEU A 335 -30.46 -0.03 -5.27
C LEU A 335 -29.48 0.61 -4.28
N GLU A 336 -29.72 0.49 -2.98
CA GLU A 336 -28.83 1.00 -1.91
C GLU A 336 -27.43 0.37 -1.97
N ARG A 337 -27.35 -0.92 -2.33
CA ARG A 337 -26.07 -1.62 -2.53
C ARG A 337 -25.34 -1.12 -3.77
N MET A 338 -26.07 -0.84 -4.85
CA MET A 338 -25.53 -0.34 -6.12
C MET A 338 -25.15 1.13 -6.06
N ALA A 339 -25.85 1.96 -5.26
CA ALA A 339 -25.68 3.41 -5.18
C ALA A 339 -24.25 3.86 -4.87
N ARG A 340 -23.45 3.02 -4.20
CA ARG A 340 -22.03 3.29 -3.89
C ARG A 340 -21.08 3.10 -5.07
N PHE A 341 -21.53 2.46 -6.15
CA PHE A 341 -20.75 2.01 -7.30
C PHE A 341 -21.20 2.64 -8.62
N VAL A 342 -22.11 3.60 -8.56
CA VAL A 342 -22.84 4.10 -9.72
C VAL A 342 -22.72 5.62 -9.81
N ASP A 343 -22.59 6.11 -11.04
CA ASP A 343 -22.79 7.50 -11.41
C ASP A 343 -23.87 7.55 -12.50
N LEU A 344 -24.66 8.61 -12.58
CA LEU A 344 -25.62 8.77 -13.68
C LEU A 344 -24.93 9.31 -14.94
N GLY A 345 -23.71 9.86 -14.83
CA GLY A 345 -23.04 10.51 -15.96
C GLY A 345 -23.59 11.88 -16.31
N PHE A 346 -24.37 12.43 -15.38
CA PHE A 346 -24.94 13.77 -15.40
C PHE A 346 -24.82 14.30 -13.98
N ASP A 347 -24.35 15.54 -13.81
CA ASP A 347 -24.29 16.18 -12.50
C ASP A 347 -25.67 16.83 -12.22
N PRO A 348 -26.51 16.25 -11.34
CA PRO A 348 -27.79 16.86 -10.99
C PRO A 348 -27.63 18.20 -10.25
N GLY A 349 -26.39 18.60 -9.91
CA GLY A 349 -26.04 19.90 -9.33
C GLY A 349 -25.42 20.90 -10.31
N ALA A 350 -25.20 20.55 -11.57
CA ALA A 350 -24.75 21.51 -12.59
C ALA A 350 -25.96 22.01 -13.40
N PRO A 351 -26.49 23.22 -13.11
CA PRO A 351 -27.62 23.75 -13.85
C PRO A 351 -27.26 23.96 -15.32
N PRO A 352 -28.05 23.47 -16.28
CA PRO A 352 -28.03 23.99 -17.63
C PRO A 352 -28.57 25.42 -17.59
N GLY A 353 -27.69 26.41 -17.42
CA GLY A 353 -28.03 27.83 -17.48
C GLY A 353 -28.70 28.41 -16.22
N GLY A 354 -28.00 29.37 -15.60
CA GLY A 354 -28.51 30.43 -14.71
C GLY A 354 -29.70 30.12 -13.79
N PHE A 355 -29.41 29.78 -12.53
CA PHE A 355 -30.36 30.10 -11.46
C PHE A 355 -30.38 31.62 -11.21
N PRO A 356 -31.54 32.19 -10.87
CA PRO A 356 -32.84 31.54 -10.71
C PRO A 356 -33.54 31.20 -12.04
N VAL A 357 -34.20 30.04 -12.10
CA VAL A 357 -34.96 29.57 -13.27
C VAL A 357 -36.26 30.35 -13.38
N ASP A 358 -36.50 31.01 -14.51
CA ASP A 358 -37.72 31.76 -14.73
C ASP A 358 -38.88 30.82 -15.11
N ILE A 359 -39.87 30.68 -14.23
CA ILE A 359 -41.00 29.76 -14.41
C ILE A 359 -41.92 30.14 -15.58
N ASN A 360 -41.84 31.39 -16.04
CA ASN A 360 -42.62 31.84 -17.19
C ASN A 360 -41.96 31.50 -18.52
N THR A 361 -40.64 31.33 -18.57
CA THR A 361 -39.89 31.07 -19.81
C THR A 361 -39.24 29.70 -19.87
N ALA A 362 -39.06 29.03 -18.72
CA ALA A 362 -38.45 27.72 -18.64
C ALA A 362 -39.23 26.64 -19.40
N SER A 363 -38.48 25.73 -20.02
CA SER A 363 -38.94 24.51 -20.65
C SER A 363 -39.29 23.43 -19.61
N VAL A 364 -40.08 22.43 -20.02
CA VAL A 364 -40.42 21.28 -19.16
C VAL A 364 -39.17 20.56 -18.65
N GLY A 365 -38.10 20.51 -19.45
CA GLY A 365 -36.81 19.95 -19.06
C GLY A 365 -36.14 20.75 -17.95
N GLU A 366 -36.09 22.08 -18.08
CA GLU A 366 -35.50 22.98 -17.08
C GLU A 366 -36.30 22.98 -15.77
N LEU A 367 -37.63 22.95 -15.84
CA LEU A 367 -38.52 22.83 -14.68
C LEU A 367 -38.34 21.49 -13.95
N SER A 368 -38.11 20.40 -14.69
CA SER A 368 -37.85 19.06 -14.12
C SER A 368 -36.48 18.94 -13.43
N GLY A 369 -35.58 19.92 -13.64
CA GLY A 369 -34.30 20.02 -12.96
C GLY A 369 -34.39 20.57 -11.53
N LEU A 370 -35.55 21.10 -11.13
CA LEU A 370 -35.74 21.67 -9.79
C LEU A 370 -35.91 20.57 -8.72
N PRO A 371 -35.29 20.73 -7.53
CA PRO A 371 -35.31 19.68 -6.50
C PRO A 371 -36.72 19.39 -5.99
N GLY A 372 -37.25 18.22 -6.35
CA GLY A 372 -38.60 17.78 -5.97
C GLY A 372 -39.68 18.04 -7.02
N ILE A 373 -39.30 18.54 -8.21
CA ILE A 373 -40.17 18.66 -9.38
C ILE A 373 -39.82 17.53 -10.36
N GLY A 374 -40.70 16.54 -10.47
CA GLY A 374 -40.55 15.48 -11.47
C GLY A 374 -41.21 15.86 -12.81
N PRO A 375 -41.04 15.02 -13.86
CA PRO A 375 -41.55 15.30 -15.21
C PRO A 375 -43.06 15.61 -15.26
N ARG A 376 -43.84 14.94 -14.41
CA ARG A 376 -45.28 15.17 -14.30
C ARG A 376 -45.61 16.54 -13.72
N ALA A 377 -44.92 16.92 -12.64
CA ALA A 377 -45.11 18.24 -12.03
C ALA A 377 -44.61 19.36 -12.96
N ALA A 378 -43.51 19.15 -13.69
CA ALA A 378 -43.03 20.11 -14.68
C ALA A 378 -44.02 20.30 -15.85
N ALA A 379 -44.63 19.21 -16.34
CA ALA A 379 -45.70 19.30 -17.33
C ALA A 379 -46.94 20.01 -16.76
N ASP A 380 -47.30 19.76 -15.51
CA ASP A 380 -48.41 20.43 -14.82
C ASP A 380 -48.13 21.94 -14.64
N ILE A 381 -46.89 22.37 -14.40
CA ILE A 381 -46.50 23.80 -14.35
C ILE A 381 -46.67 24.45 -15.73
N ALA A 382 -46.21 23.79 -16.80
CA ALA A 382 -46.34 24.31 -18.16
C ALA A 382 -47.82 24.41 -18.58
N ALA A 383 -48.62 23.38 -18.31
CA ALA A 383 -50.05 23.40 -18.57
C ALA A 383 -50.78 24.49 -17.77
N TYR A 384 -50.41 24.69 -16.50
CA TYR A 384 -50.97 25.76 -15.68
C TYR A 384 -50.70 27.14 -16.27
N ARG A 385 -49.48 27.39 -16.77
CA ARG A 385 -49.11 28.64 -17.46
C ARG A 385 -49.90 28.85 -18.74
N ASP A 386 -50.10 27.81 -19.52
CA ASP A 386 -50.85 27.88 -20.78
C ASP A 386 -52.35 28.14 -20.55
N GLU A 387 -52.92 27.61 -19.47
CA GLU A 387 -54.34 27.76 -19.13
C GLU A 387 -54.68 29.04 -18.33
N ASN A 388 -53.81 29.45 -17.41
CA ASN A 388 -54.09 30.54 -16.45
C ASN A 388 -53.29 31.81 -16.76
N GLY A 389 -52.41 31.78 -17.76
CA GLY A 389 -51.49 32.86 -18.09
C GLY A 389 -50.18 32.77 -17.28
N PRO A 390 -49.25 33.72 -17.50
CA PRO A 390 -47.97 33.73 -16.80
C PRO A 390 -48.15 33.89 -15.29
N PHE A 391 -47.29 33.22 -14.52
CA PHE A 391 -47.21 33.35 -13.08
C PHE A 391 -46.82 34.78 -12.69
N LYS A 392 -47.58 35.40 -11.79
CA LYS A 392 -47.33 36.77 -11.29
C LYS A 392 -46.38 36.79 -10.10
N GLY A 393 -46.26 35.67 -9.41
CA GLY A 393 -45.40 35.49 -8.25
C GLY A 393 -44.97 34.03 -8.15
N VAL A 394 -43.83 33.81 -7.49
CA VAL A 394 -43.29 32.46 -7.27
C VAL A 394 -44.26 31.62 -6.43
N GLU A 395 -45.03 32.24 -5.54
CA GLU A 395 -46.02 31.62 -4.66
C GLU A 395 -47.16 30.93 -5.40
N GLU A 396 -47.49 31.37 -6.62
CA GLU A 396 -48.55 30.79 -7.44
C GLU A 396 -48.23 29.36 -7.89
N LEU A 397 -46.96 28.92 -7.79
CA LEU A 397 -46.58 27.52 -7.97
C LEU A 397 -47.32 26.57 -7.02
N MET A 398 -47.76 27.05 -5.84
CA MET A 398 -48.55 26.22 -4.91
C MET A 398 -49.95 25.88 -5.43
N ASN A 399 -50.44 26.57 -6.48
CA ASN A 399 -51.70 26.25 -7.14
C ASN A 399 -51.56 25.09 -8.14
N VAL A 400 -50.33 24.72 -8.50
CA VAL A 400 -50.06 23.62 -9.41
C VAL A 400 -50.19 22.28 -8.69
N ARG A 401 -50.95 21.37 -9.28
CA ARG A 401 -51.17 20.03 -8.74
C ARG A 401 -49.83 19.31 -8.59
N GLY A 402 -49.51 18.87 -7.37
CA GLY A 402 -48.27 18.15 -7.06
C GLY A 402 -47.16 19.00 -6.40
N ILE A 403 -47.33 20.33 -6.34
CA ILE A 403 -46.41 21.22 -5.64
C ILE A 403 -46.98 21.56 -4.25
N GLY A 404 -46.57 20.78 -3.25
CA GLY A 404 -46.91 21.05 -1.85
C GLY A 404 -45.95 22.04 -1.18
N ARG A 405 -46.33 22.57 -0.01
CA ARG A 405 -45.53 23.50 0.79
C ARG A 405 -44.07 23.08 0.98
N LYS A 406 -43.82 21.79 1.24
CA LYS A 406 -42.46 21.23 1.41
C LYS A 406 -41.63 21.28 0.12
N THR A 407 -42.27 21.08 -1.04
CA THR A 407 -41.62 21.16 -2.34
C THR A 407 -41.33 22.62 -2.68
N PHE A 408 -42.32 23.48 -2.46
CA PHE A 408 -42.20 24.93 -2.64
C PHE A 408 -41.04 25.54 -1.82
N GLU A 409 -40.94 25.23 -0.53
CA GLU A 409 -39.88 25.73 0.35
C GLU A 409 -38.47 25.38 -0.15
N ARG A 410 -38.31 24.26 -0.87
CA ARG A 410 -37.02 23.82 -1.43
C ARG A 410 -36.67 24.50 -2.75
N ILE A 411 -37.66 24.95 -3.52
CA ILE A 411 -37.45 25.52 -4.86
C ILE A 411 -37.58 27.03 -4.90
N ARG A 412 -38.20 27.67 -3.88
CA ARG A 412 -38.51 29.12 -3.89
C ARG A 412 -37.29 30.03 -4.13
N GLU A 413 -36.10 29.61 -3.72
CA GLU A 413 -34.84 30.36 -3.88
C GLU A 413 -34.13 30.05 -5.20
N LEU A 414 -34.64 29.07 -5.95
CA LEU A 414 -34.09 28.59 -7.23
C LEU A 414 -34.96 29.01 -8.43
N VAL A 415 -36.09 29.66 -8.18
CA VAL A 415 -37.03 30.08 -9.22
C VAL A 415 -37.29 31.58 -9.15
N THR A 416 -37.56 32.19 -10.29
CA THR A 416 -37.97 33.59 -10.41
C THR A 416 -39.18 33.69 -11.34
N VAL A 417 -39.89 34.79 -11.25
CA VAL A 417 -40.76 35.27 -12.32
C VAL A 417 -40.00 36.41 -12.98
N GLY A 418 -39.54 36.24 -14.22
CA GLY A 418 -38.87 37.31 -14.95
C GLY A 418 -39.75 38.56 -14.97
N ALA A 419 -39.15 39.76 -14.86
CA ALA A 419 -39.89 41.02 -14.78
C ALA A 419 -40.90 41.12 -15.94
N ALA A 420 -42.19 41.09 -15.61
CA ALA A 420 -43.25 41.42 -16.55
C ALA A 420 -43.07 42.90 -16.93
N GLU A 421 -42.64 43.18 -18.15
CA GLU A 421 -42.94 44.47 -18.79
C GLU A 421 -44.46 44.53 -18.90
N ALA A 422 -45.07 45.27 -17.97
CA ALA A 422 -46.39 45.84 -18.16
C ALA A 422 -46.28 46.89 -19.27
N GLU A 423 -47.25 46.85 -20.19
CA GLU A 423 -47.45 47.74 -21.35
C GLU A 423 -46.86 49.16 -21.29
#